data_AF-A0AAE0FCB8-F1
#
_entry.id   AF-A0AAE0FCB8-F1
#
_cell.length_a   1.000
_cell.length_b   1.000
_cell.length_c   1.000
_cell.angle_alpha   90.00
_cell.angle_beta   90.00
_cell.angle_gamma   90.00
#
_symmetry.space_group_name_H-M   'P 1'
#
loop_
_entity.id
_entity.type
_entity.pdbx_description
1 polymer ?
#
loop_
_entity_poly.entity_id
_entity_poly.type
_entity_poly.pdbx_seq_one_letter_code
_entity_poly.pdbx_strand_id
1 'polypeptide(L)'
;MSKRNSCDIEEPLAKTRKKCLKRESFNMTGDRSVTGRPRLCRQDSWPQLEWKRATSTYCIMFTKWTRPTEDNWLWKGYVRANLRGAGWKDDDFDKPVVTVAAPWMSDIVCNMKFRELADACGASVGREGGKAFVHLPPVISDGIGAGVEANNWSLISRDIIADVIECMHKGYMADCIIGIGGCDKSVPGVLMPMARSNLIGVMMSGGSNVMVEYKGESMMSAGPVMALQKLQAGLWDIE
;
A
#
# COMPACT_ATOMS: atom_id res chain seq x y z
N MET A 1 -42.01 11.34 18.87
CA MET A 1 -42.38 11.45 17.44
C MET A 1 -41.51 12.53 16.80
N SER A 2 -40.60 12.15 15.92
CA SER A 2 -39.89 13.05 14.98
C SER A 2 -39.35 12.16 13.85
N LYS A 3 -39.65 12.53 12.62
CA LYS A 3 -39.66 11.69 11.41
C LYS A 3 -38.24 11.32 10.96
N ARG A 4 -37.98 10.04 10.69
CA ARG A 4 -36.83 9.59 9.88
C ARG A 4 -37.23 9.80 8.41
N ASN A 5 -36.46 10.58 7.66
CA ASN A 5 -36.55 10.57 6.20
C ASN A 5 -35.61 9.48 5.69
N SER A 6 -36.20 8.45 5.08
CA SER A 6 -35.53 7.47 4.25
C SER A 6 -34.89 8.17 3.04
N CYS A 7 -33.59 7.96 2.85
CA CYS A 7 -32.92 8.31 1.61
C CYS A 7 -33.10 7.10 0.68
N ASP A 8 -33.92 7.24 -0.35
CA ASP A 8 -34.15 6.21 -1.38
C ASP A 8 -32.92 6.14 -2.29
N ILE A 9 -32.17 5.02 -2.25
CA ILE A 9 -30.89 4.82 -2.96
C ILE A 9 -31.07 3.94 -4.22
N GLU A 10 -32.28 3.46 -4.54
CA GLU A 10 -32.41 2.35 -5.50
C GLU A 10 -32.49 2.73 -7.00
N GLU A 11 -32.84 3.96 -7.38
CA GLU A 11 -33.05 4.29 -8.80
C GLU A 11 -31.80 4.58 -9.68
N PRO A 12 -30.64 5.06 -9.18
CA PRO A 12 -29.52 5.39 -10.08
C PRO A 12 -28.73 4.17 -10.59
N LEU A 13 -28.77 3.03 -9.89
CA LEU A 13 -27.88 1.89 -10.15
C LEU A 13 -28.24 1.11 -11.44
N ALA A 14 -29.51 1.11 -11.84
CA ALA A 14 -29.98 0.32 -12.99
C ALA A 14 -29.53 0.90 -14.35
N LYS A 15 -29.35 2.22 -14.47
CA LYS A 15 -28.97 2.88 -15.72
C LYS A 15 -27.46 2.78 -16.00
N THR A 16 -26.63 2.69 -14.96
CA THR A 16 -25.15 2.64 -15.09
C THR A 16 -24.64 1.27 -15.50
N ARG A 17 -25.31 0.17 -15.09
CA ARG A 17 -24.94 -1.21 -15.47
C ARG A 17 -24.95 -1.47 -16.97
N LYS A 18 -25.84 -0.84 -17.74
CA LYS A 18 -25.94 -1.03 -19.20
C LYS A 18 -24.80 -0.37 -20.00
N LYS A 19 -24.06 0.58 -19.40
CA LYS A 19 -23.00 1.32 -20.09
C LYS A 19 -21.61 0.69 -19.92
N CYS A 20 -21.34 -0.03 -18.82
CA CYS A 20 -20.05 -0.69 -18.60
C CYS A 20 -19.90 -2.04 -19.33
N LEU A 21 -20.99 -2.69 -19.75
CA LEU A 21 -20.92 -4.01 -20.41
C LEU A 21 -20.66 -3.95 -21.93
N LYS A 22 -20.44 -2.75 -22.50
CA LYS A 22 -20.06 -2.58 -23.91
C LYS A 22 -18.69 -1.91 -24.01
N ARG A 23 -17.63 -2.68 -23.77
CA ARG A 23 -16.30 -2.43 -24.36
C ARG A 23 -15.38 -3.65 -24.18
N GLU A 24 -15.13 -4.27 -25.33
CA GLU A 24 -13.91 -4.97 -25.76
C GLU A 24 -13.40 -6.17 -24.93
N SER A 25 -13.75 -7.35 -25.41
CA SER A 25 -13.01 -8.60 -25.23
C SER A 25 -11.54 -8.41 -25.61
N PHE A 26 -10.65 -8.46 -24.63
CA PHE A 26 -9.20 -8.48 -24.84
C PHE A 26 -8.79 -9.88 -25.31
N ASN A 27 -8.49 -10.02 -26.60
CA ASN A 27 -8.06 -11.26 -27.22
C ASN A 27 -6.54 -11.43 -27.01
N MET A 28 -6.11 -12.43 -26.24
CA MET A 28 -4.69 -12.76 -26.06
C MET A 28 -4.27 -13.79 -27.11
N THR A 29 -3.69 -13.35 -28.23
CA THR A 29 -3.00 -14.21 -29.19
C THR A 29 -1.70 -13.57 -29.71
N GLY A 30 -0.58 -14.27 -29.51
CA GLY A 30 0.74 -14.05 -30.15
C GLY A 30 1.59 -12.93 -29.51
N ASP A 31 2.89 -13.06 -29.27
CA ASP A 31 3.91 -13.85 -29.97
C ASP A 31 5.11 -14.12 -29.03
N ARG A 32 5.66 -15.34 -29.09
CA ARG A 32 6.87 -15.76 -28.36
C ARG A 32 8.05 -15.68 -29.32
N SER A 33 8.81 -14.58 -29.28
CA SER A 33 10.15 -14.55 -29.85
C SER A 33 11.15 -13.96 -28.86
N VAL A 34 12.02 -14.83 -28.36
CA VAL A 34 13.21 -14.53 -27.57
C VAL A 34 14.25 -13.89 -28.48
N THR A 35 14.62 -12.63 -28.23
CA THR A 35 15.94 -12.00 -28.47
C THR A 35 15.82 -10.48 -28.34
N GLY A 36 16.43 -9.91 -27.29
CA GLY A 36 16.53 -8.46 -27.12
C GLY A 36 16.54 -8.05 -25.65
N ARG A 37 17.55 -7.27 -25.26
CA ARG A 37 17.77 -6.75 -23.89
C ARG A 37 16.46 -6.26 -23.26
N PRO A 38 16.23 -6.45 -21.94
CA PRO A 38 15.04 -5.96 -21.28
C PRO A 38 14.96 -4.45 -21.48
N ARG A 39 14.02 -3.99 -22.31
CA ARG A 39 13.63 -2.59 -22.36
C ARG A 39 13.06 -2.27 -20.99
N LEU A 40 13.83 -1.53 -20.18
CA LEU A 40 13.27 -0.76 -19.07
C LEU A 40 12.03 -0.04 -19.61
N CYS A 41 10.88 -0.38 -19.03
CA CYS A 41 9.61 0.22 -19.37
C CYS A 41 9.78 1.74 -19.27
N ARG A 42 9.66 2.45 -20.41
CA ARG A 42 9.78 3.91 -20.45
C ARG A 42 8.78 4.51 -19.44
N GLN A 43 9.24 5.44 -18.62
CA GLN A 43 8.37 6.23 -17.73
C GLN A 43 7.22 6.92 -18.48
N ASP A 44 7.36 7.12 -19.78
CA ASP A 44 6.42 7.83 -20.64
C ASP A 44 5.10 7.09 -20.91
N SER A 45 5.00 5.78 -20.59
CA SER A 45 3.81 4.97 -20.84
C SER A 45 2.91 4.73 -19.63
N TRP A 46 3.22 5.33 -18.47
CA TRP A 46 2.29 5.31 -17.35
C TRP A 46 1.09 6.19 -17.71
N PRO A 47 -0.17 5.69 -17.63
CA PRO A 47 -1.33 6.54 -17.73
C PRO A 47 -1.19 7.63 -16.67
N GLN A 48 -1.10 8.89 -17.09
CA GLN A 48 -1.29 10.00 -16.18
C GLN A 48 -2.70 9.83 -15.60
N LEU A 49 -2.77 9.32 -14.37
CA LEU A 49 -3.99 9.27 -13.60
C LEU A 49 -4.39 10.73 -13.37
N GLU A 50 -5.24 11.26 -14.25
CA GLU A 50 -5.86 12.56 -14.04
C GLU A 50 -6.79 12.46 -12.82
N TRP A 51 -6.25 12.80 -11.65
CA TRP A 51 -6.96 12.90 -10.37
C TRP A 51 -8.21 13.78 -10.45
N LYS A 52 -8.29 14.69 -11.45
CA LYS A 52 -9.40 15.61 -11.67
C LYS A 52 -10.74 14.94 -12.01
N ARG A 53 -10.76 13.68 -12.48
CA ARG A 53 -12.01 12.99 -12.84
C ARG A 53 -12.61 12.11 -11.74
N ALA A 54 -11.80 11.65 -10.77
CA ALA A 54 -12.31 10.85 -9.66
C ALA A 54 -13.19 11.69 -8.70
N THR A 55 -12.96 13.01 -8.63
CA THR A 55 -13.68 13.94 -7.75
C THR A 55 -15.07 14.33 -8.24
N SER A 56 -15.44 14.10 -9.50
CA SER A 56 -16.71 14.61 -10.05
C SER A 56 -17.90 13.65 -9.91
N THR A 57 -17.67 12.36 -9.62
CA THR A 57 -18.74 11.35 -9.57
C THR A 57 -18.96 10.80 -8.16
N TYR A 58 -17.94 10.89 -7.31
CA TYR A 58 -18.04 10.76 -5.87
C TYR A 58 -17.66 12.11 -5.26
N CYS A 59 -18.62 12.79 -4.63
CA CYS A 59 -18.30 13.86 -3.68
C CYS A 59 -17.54 13.23 -2.51
N ILE A 60 -16.24 13.02 -2.65
CA ILE A 60 -15.37 12.62 -1.56
C ILE A 60 -15.26 13.86 -0.67
N MET A 61 -16.05 13.90 0.39
CA MET A 61 -15.89 14.90 1.43
C MET A 61 -14.58 14.58 2.15
N PHE A 62 -13.51 15.30 1.81
CA PHE A 62 -12.27 15.22 2.54
C PHE A 62 -12.48 15.72 3.98
N THR A 63 -11.99 14.98 4.97
CA THR A 63 -11.99 15.33 6.38
C THR A 63 -11.09 16.52 6.61
N LYS A 64 -11.68 17.72 6.59
CA LYS A 64 -11.08 18.96 7.10
C LYS A 64 -11.00 19.00 8.62
N TRP A 65 -10.66 17.88 9.25
CA TRP A 65 -10.74 17.72 10.72
C TRP A 65 -9.77 18.64 11.46
N THR A 66 -8.73 19.15 10.79
CA THR A 66 -7.78 20.13 11.34
C THR A 66 -8.31 21.57 11.29
N ARG A 67 -9.41 21.84 10.58
CA ARG A 67 -9.99 23.19 10.45
C ARG A 67 -10.68 23.61 11.75
N PRO A 68 -10.33 24.77 12.33
CA PRO A 68 -11.03 25.33 13.48
C PRO A 68 -12.48 25.70 13.12
N THR A 69 -13.42 25.36 14.00
CA THR A 69 -14.79 25.91 14.02
C THR A 69 -14.99 26.71 15.31
N GLU A 70 -16.07 27.50 15.38
CA GLU A 70 -16.39 28.31 16.57
C GLU A 70 -16.42 27.48 17.86
N ASP A 71 -16.88 26.22 17.78
CA ASP A 71 -17.03 25.35 18.95
C ASP A 71 -15.76 24.58 19.35
N ASN A 72 -14.71 24.55 18.53
CA ASN A 72 -13.54 23.69 18.77
C ASN A 72 -12.17 24.33 18.51
N TRP A 73 -12.13 25.64 18.24
CA TRP A 73 -10.93 26.34 17.79
C TRP A 73 -9.74 26.21 18.75
N LEU A 74 -9.99 26.15 20.06
CA LEU A 74 -8.94 25.97 21.08
C LEU A 74 -8.17 24.66 20.85
N TRP A 75 -8.90 23.55 20.77
CA TRP A 75 -8.32 22.23 20.58
C TRP A 75 -7.72 22.06 19.19
N LYS A 76 -8.36 22.62 18.15
CA LYS A 76 -7.80 22.60 16.79
C LYS A 76 -6.54 23.48 16.68
N GLY A 77 -6.47 24.59 17.41
CA GLY A 77 -5.26 25.40 17.54
C GLY A 77 -4.09 24.60 18.12
N TYR A 78 -4.34 23.87 19.22
CA TYR A 78 -3.34 22.98 19.84
C TYR A 78 -2.85 21.89 18.87
N VAL A 79 -3.77 21.20 18.19
CA VAL A 79 -3.42 20.16 17.19
C VAL A 79 -2.58 20.75 16.06
N ARG A 80 -2.98 21.90 15.50
CA ARG A 80 -2.25 22.55 14.41
C ARG A 80 -0.86 23.01 14.85
N ALA A 81 -0.70 23.48 16.09
CA ALA A 81 0.61 23.84 16.64
C ALA A 81 1.57 22.64 16.69
N ASN A 82 1.10 21.47 17.13
CA ASN A 82 1.89 20.24 17.12
C ASN A 82 2.27 19.81 15.70
N LEU A 83 1.32 19.86 14.76
CA LEU A 83 1.57 19.52 13.36
C LEU A 83 2.58 20.48 12.70
N ARG A 84 2.56 21.77 13.05
CA ARG A 84 3.57 22.75 12.61
C ARG A 84 4.96 22.41 13.15
N GLY A 85 5.07 21.94 14.39
CA GLY A 85 6.32 21.42 14.95
C GLY A 85 6.88 20.25 14.16
N ALA A 86 6.01 19.42 13.56
CA ALA A 86 6.37 18.34 12.65
C ALA A 86 6.60 18.79 11.18
N GLY A 87 6.62 20.10 10.91
CA GLY A 87 6.88 20.66 9.58
C GLY A 87 5.66 20.86 8.68
N TRP A 88 4.44 20.87 9.23
CA TRP A 88 3.25 21.27 8.47
C TRP A 88 3.21 22.78 8.23
N LYS A 89 2.79 23.18 7.03
CA LYS A 89 2.57 24.57 6.63
C LYS A 89 1.08 24.92 6.66
N ASP A 90 0.74 26.21 6.58
CA ASP A 90 -0.63 26.70 6.57
C ASP A 90 -1.48 26.02 5.49
N ASP A 91 -0.97 25.97 4.27
CA ASP A 91 -1.64 25.37 3.14
C ASP A 91 -1.84 23.85 3.28
N ASP A 92 -1.08 23.18 4.15
CA ASP A 92 -1.23 21.73 4.35
C ASP A 92 -2.54 21.38 5.07
N PHE A 93 -3.12 22.31 5.85
CA PHE A 93 -4.35 22.06 6.60
C PHE A 93 -5.62 22.01 5.73
N ASP A 94 -5.53 22.47 4.48
CA ASP A 94 -6.63 22.41 3.51
C ASP A 94 -6.49 21.27 2.50
N LYS A 95 -5.40 20.50 2.56
CA LYS A 95 -5.12 19.37 1.67
C LYS A 95 -5.77 18.08 2.18
N PRO A 96 -6.11 17.13 1.28
CA PRO A 96 -6.43 15.78 1.67
C PRO A 96 -5.22 15.12 2.32
N VAL A 97 -5.46 14.42 3.42
CA VAL A 97 -4.44 13.73 4.21
C VAL A 97 -4.40 12.26 3.80
N VAL A 98 -3.22 11.79 3.39
CA VAL A 98 -3.02 10.42 2.91
C VAL A 98 -2.13 9.66 3.89
N THR A 99 -2.60 8.54 4.40
CA THR A 99 -1.75 7.58 5.12
C THR A 99 -0.92 6.81 4.12
N VAL A 100 0.41 6.88 4.22
CA VAL A 100 1.32 6.01 3.47
C VAL A 100 1.89 4.98 4.46
N ALA A 101 1.47 3.72 4.33
CA ALA A 101 1.85 2.64 5.22
C ALA A 101 2.76 1.64 4.51
N ALA A 102 3.96 1.43 5.02
CA ALA A 102 4.92 0.50 4.42
C ALA A 102 5.63 -0.33 5.51
N PRO A 103 5.22 -1.60 5.73
CA PRO A 103 5.84 -2.43 6.76
C PRO A 103 7.32 -2.62 6.46
N TRP A 104 8.19 -2.26 7.41
CA TRP A 104 9.62 -2.11 7.15
C TRP A 104 10.48 -2.70 8.27
N MET A 105 11.60 -3.30 7.86
CA MET A 105 12.69 -3.72 8.72
C MET A 105 13.98 -3.67 7.90
N SER A 106 15.09 -3.23 8.52
CA SER A 106 16.40 -3.11 7.88
C SER A 106 16.95 -4.42 7.34
N ASP A 107 16.73 -5.51 8.06
CA ASP A 107 17.43 -6.79 7.86
C ASP A 107 16.58 -7.83 7.11
N ILE A 108 15.51 -7.39 6.43
CA ILE A 108 14.62 -8.25 5.66
C ILE A 108 14.67 -7.84 4.18
N VAL A 109 15.25 -8.70 3.34
CA VAL A 109 15.46 -8.43 1.90
C VAL A 109 14.18 -8.00 1.17
N CYS A 110 13.04 -8.61 1.49
CA CYS A 110 11.76 -8.28 0.82
C CYS A 110 11.18 -6.91 1.19
N ASN A 111 11.61 -6.29 2.29
CA ASN A 111 11.02 -5.06 2.81
C ASN A 111 12.05 -3.95 3.11
N MET A 112 13.36 -4.21 3.07
CA MET A 112 14.40 -3.26 3.45
C MET A 112 14.37 -1.93 2.66
N LYS A 113 13.87 -1.97 1.42
CA LYS A 113 13.70 -0.80 0.54
C LYS A 113 12.38 -0.04 0.72
N PHE A 114 11.48 -0.53 1.58
CA PHE A 114 10.16 0.07 1.73
C PHE A 114 10.20 1.46 2.33
N ARG A 115 11.24 1.78 3.13
CA ARG A 115 11.45 3.15 3.61
C ARG A 115 11.60 4.14 2.46
N GLU A 116 12.52 3.84 1.53
CA GLU A 116 12.79 4.69 0.37
C GLU A 116 11.54 4.83 -0.52
N LEU A 117 10.81 3.72 -0.72
CA LEU A 117 9.54 3.72 -1.47
C LEU A 117 8.45 4.55 -0.78
N ALA A 118 8.33 4.45 0.55
CA ALA A 118 7.34 5.20 1.32
C ALA A 118 7.65 6.70 1.32
N ASP A 119 8.91 7.08 1.46
CA ASP A 119 9.36 8.48 1.39
C ASP A 119 9.11 9.06 -0.02
N ALA A 120 9.40 8.29 -1.08
CA ALA A 120 9.10 8.68 -2.47
C ALA A 120 7.59 8.80 -2.73
N CYS A 121 6.78 7.90 -2.16
CA CYS A 121 5.32 7.96 -2.23
C CYS A 121 4.78 9.19 -1.52
N GLY A 122 5.26 9.47 -0.30
CA GLY A 122 4.87 10.67 0.47
C GLY A 122 5.23 11.97 -0.25
N ALA A 123 6.41 12.05 -0.86
CA ALA A 123 6.79 13.19 -1.70
C ALA A 123 5.88 13.35 -2.92
N SER A 124 5.48 12.24 -3.54
CA SER A 124 4.57 12.24 -4.69
C SER A 124 3.17 12.73 -4.31
N VAL A 125 2.62 12.28 -3.19
CA VAL A 125 1.37 12.80 -2.61
C VAL A 125 1.45 14.32 -2.43
N GLY A 126 2.57 14.82 -1.90
CA GLY A 126 2.81 16.26 -1.74
C GLY A 126 2.78 17.04 -3.05
N ARG A 127 3.38 16.48 -4.12
CA ARG A 127 3.35 17.08 -5.47
C ARG A 127 1.96 17.11 -6.09
N GLU A 128 1.14 16.09 -5.83
CA GLU A 128 -0.24 16.00 -6.33
C GLU A 128 -1.26 16.77 -5.46
N GLY A 129 -0.80 17.59 -4.50
CA GLY A 129 -1.65 18.46 -3.70
C GLY A 129 -2.25 17.83 -2.44
N GLY A 130 -1.77 16.66 -2.03
CA GLY A 130 -2.10 16.05 -0.74
C GLY A 130 -1.07 16.33 0.35
N LYS A 131 -1.34 15.87 1.57
CA LYS A 131 -0.38 15.81 2.67
C LYS A 131 -0.24 14.38 3.16
N ALA A 132 0.98 13.84 3.13
CA ALA A 132 1.23 12.46 3.54
C ALA A 132 1.57 12.35 5.03
N PHE A 133 0.96 11.38 5.71
CA PHE A 133 1.49 10.78 6.93
C PHE A 133 2.17 9.47 6.56
N VAL A 134 3.50 9.47 6.55
CA VAL A 134 4.30 8.27 6.29
C VAL A 134 4.51 7.50 7.58
N HIS A 135 4.11 6.24 7.61
CA HIS A 135 4.25 5.34 8.74
C HIS A 135 4.80 3.97 8.31
N LEU A 136 5.62 3.37 9.17
CA LEU A 136 6.35 2.14 8.89
C LEU A 136 6.03 1.10 9.98
N PRO A 137 4.99 0.29 9.79
CA PRO A 137 4.68 -0.80 10.70
C PRO A 137 5.85 -1.80 10.81
N PRO A 138 6.01 -2.48 11.96
CA PRO A 138 6.96 -3.60 12.06
C PRO A 138 6.51 -4.78 11.18
N VAL A 139 7.46 -5.60 10.74
CA VAL A 139 7.20 -6.78 9.89
C VAL A 139 8.12 -7.94 10.26
N ILE A 140 7.63 -9.17 10.09
CA ILE A 140 8.39 -10.40 10.30
C ILE A 140 8.64 -11.08 8.94
N SER A 141 9.82 -11.67 8.76
CA SER A 141 10.20 -12.41 7.55
C SER A 141 10.04 -13.91 7.75
N ASP A 142 9.20 -14.52 6.91
CA ASP A 142 9.05 -15.97 6.83
C ASP A 142 10.36 -16.64 6.42
N GLY A 143 11.18 -15.96 5.60
CA GLY A 143 12.47 -16.49 5.16
C GLY A 143 13.49 -16.62 6.29
N ILE A 144 13.47 -15.71 7.27
CA ILE A 144 14.39 -15.74 8.42
C ILE A 144 13.84 -16.65 9.52
N GLY A 145 12.52 -16.64 9.73
CA GLY A 145 11.88 -17.47 10.75
C GLY A 145 11.78 -18.95 10.38
N ALA A 146 11.96 -19.32 9.10
CA ALA A 146 11.79 -20.68 8.63
C ALA A 146 12.67 -21.68 9.40
N GLY A 147 12.04 -22.73 9.94
CA GLY A 147 12.75 -23.82 10.63
C GLY A 147 13.17 -23.50 12.07
N VAL A 148 12.82 -22.34 12.62
CA VAL A 148 13.09 -21.97 14.02
C VAL A 148 11.81 -21.48 14.72
N GLU A 149 11.85 -21.36 16.05
CA GLU A 149 10.70 -20.96 16.88
C GLU A 149 10.08 -19.61 16.47
N ALA A 150 10.89 -18.72 15.87
CA ALA A 150 10.42 -17.43 15.37
C ALA A 150 9.28 -17.55 14.34
N ASN A 151 9.15 -18.68 13.62
CA ASN A 151 8.06 -18.88 12.66
C ASN A 151 6.66 -18.83 13.31
N ASN A 152 6.55 -19.12 14.61
CA ASN A 152 5.29 -19.00 15.36
C ASN A 152 4.74 -17.57 15.37
N TRP A 153 5.61 -16.57 15.13
CA TRP A 153 5.24 -15.16 15.08
C TRP A 153 4.94 -14.66 13.66
N SER A 154 5.14 -15.48 12.61
CA SER A 154 4.88 -15.10 11.23
C SER A 154 3.42 -14.71 11.02
N LEU A 155 2.47 -15.63 11.25
CA LEU A 155 1.07 -15.39 10.88
C LEU A 155 0.43 -14.27 11.71
N ILE A 156 0.73 -14.20 13.01
CA ILE A 156 0.21 -13.14 13.90
C ILE A 156 0.70 -11.74 13.47
N SER A 157 1.86 -11.63 12.82
CA SER A 157 2.35 -10.35 12.30
C SER A 157 1.37 -9.70 11.31
N ARG A 158 0.59 -10.49 10.57
CA ARG A 158 -0.45 -9.97 9.66
C ARG A 158 -1.45 -9.09 10.41
N ASP A 159 -1.97 -9.59 11.52
CA ASP A 159 -3.02 -8.91 12.29
C ASP A 159 -2.44 -7.67 13.00
N ILE A 160 -1.21 -7.78 13.52
CA ILE A 160 -0.48 -6.65 14.10
C ILE A 160 -0.29 -5.53 13.07
N ILE A 161 0.17 -5.86 11.86
CA ILE A 161 0.34 -4.88 10.77
C ILE A 161 -1.01 -4.20 10.46
N ALA A 162 -2.07 -4.99 10.32
CA ALA A 162 -3.40 -4.47 10.02
C ALA A 162 -3.91 -3.51 11.10
N ASP A 163 -3.80 -3.90 12.37
CA ASP A 163 -4.30 -3.12 13.50
C ASP A 163 -3.48 -1.83 13.70
N VAL A 164 -2.16 -1.88 13.52
CA VAL A 164 -1.30 -0.69 13.56
C VAL A 164 -1.69 0.30 12.46
N ILE A 165 -1.87 -0.17 11.23
CA ILE A 165 -2.25 0.68 10.11
C ILE A 165 -3.64 1.28 10.33
N GLU A 166 -4.61 0.47 10.78
CA GLU A 166 -5.97 0.93 11.08
C GLU A 166 -5.98 2.00 12.17
N CYS A 167 -5.24 1.75 13.26
CA CYS A 167 -5.10 2.66 14.39
C CYS A 167 -4.49 4.01 13.94
N MET A 168 -3.40 3.97 13.17
CA MET A 168 -2.75 5.19 12.69
C MET A 168 -3.64 5.96 11.71
N HIS A 169 -4.28 5.27 10.76
CA HIS A 169 -5.15 5.92 9.78
C HIS A 169 -6.34 6.61 10.45
N LYS A 170 -7.07 5.90 11.33
CA LYS A 170 -8.22 6.45 12.06
C LYS A 170 -7.81 7.49 13.10
N GLY A 171 -6.72 7.24 13.83
CA GLY A 171 -6.22 8.12 14.87
C GLY A 171 -5.80 9.50 14.36
N TYR A 172 -5.26 9.56 13.13
CA TYR A 172 -4.95 10.82 12.45
C TYR A 172 -6.08 11.31 11.52
N MET A 173 -7.24 10.64 11.54
CA MET A 173 -8.42 10.98 10.74
C MET A 173 -8.09 11.25 9.27
N ALA A 174 -7.18 10.45 8.70
CA ALA A 174 -6.74 10.59 7.33
C ALA A 174 -7.86 10.21 6.34
N ASP A 175 -7.78 10.74 5.12
CA ASP A 175 -8.81 10.61 4.09
C ASP A 175 -8.73 9.31 3.31
N CYS A 176 -7.50 8.88 3.00
CA CYS A 176 -7.23 7.71 2.20
C CYS A 176 -5.90 7.06 2.58
N ILE A 177 -5.66 5.86 2.05
CA ILE A 177 -4.50 5.06 2.39
C ILE A 177 -3.79 4.51 1.15
N ILE A 178 -2.47 4.64 1.14
CA ILE A 178 -1.57 3.94 0.23
C ILE A 178 -0.79 2.91 1.05
N GLY A 179 -1.04 1.63 0.81
CA GLY A 179 -0.34 0.53 1.47
C GLY A 179 0.73 -0.06 0.55
N ILE A 180 1.95 -0.23 1.05
CA ILE A 180 3.04 -0.91 0.33
C ILE A 180 3.26 -2.28 0.97
N GLY A 181 3.03 -3.35 0.22
CA GLY A 181 3.18 -4.74 0.70
C GLY A 181 4.17 -5.52 -0.15
N GLY A 182 4.94 -6.42 0.47
CA GLY A 182 5.97 -7.22 -0.19
C GLY A 182 6.05 -8.64 0.36
N CYS A 183 6.61 -8.80 1.56
CA CYS A 183 6.61 -10.06 2.29
C CYS A 183 5.20 -10.66 2.41
N ASP A 184 5.11 -11.99 2.48
CA ASP A 184 3.86 -12.78 2.52
C ASP A 184 2.79 -12.13 3.40
N LYS A 185 3.06 -11.96 4.69
CA LYS A 185 2.07 -11.46 5.68
C LYS A 185 1.83 -9.95 5.60
N SER A 186 2.76 -9.20 5.01
CA SER A 186 2.64 -7.74 4.87
C SER A 186 1.59 -7.35 3.84
N VAL A 187 1.42 -8.13 2.77
CA VAL A 187 0.42 -7.88 1.71
C VAL A 187 -1.02 -7.90 2.25
N PRO A 188 -1.50 -8.98 2.90
CA PRO A 188 -2.81 -8.97 3.53
C PRO A 188 -2.86 -7.99 4.71
N GLY A 189 -1.76 -7.80 5.45
CA GLY A 189 -1.69 -6.84 6.56
C GLY A 189 -2.04 -5.40 6.14
N VAL A 190 -1.59 -4.94 4.96
CA VAL A 190 -1.95 -3.61 4.45
C VAL A 190 -3.35 -3.55 3.83
N LEU A 191 -3.89 -4.67 3.33
CA LEU A 191 -5.20 -4.73 2.68
C LEU A 191 -6.37 -4.84 3.67
N MET A 192 -6.18 -5.60 4.75
CA MET A 192 -7.18 -5.82 5.79
C MET A 192 -7.78 -4.53 6.38
N PRO A 193 -7.01 -3.50 6.79
CA PRO A 193 -7.58 -2.28 7.34
C PRO A 193 -8.43 -1.53 6.30
N MET A 194 -8.05 -1.57 5.02
CA MET A 194 -8.82 -0.99 3.93
C MET A 194 -10.19 -1.66 3.81
N ALA A 195 -10.22 -2.99 3.86
CA ALA A 195 -11.45 -3.76 3.77
C ALA A 195 -12.33 -3.63 5.03
N ARG A 196 -11.74 -3.74 6.24
CA ARG A 196 -12.46 -3.67 7.53
C ARG A 196 -13.18 -2.33 7.72
N SER A 197 -12.56 -1.25 7.27
CA SER A 197 -13.05 0.11 7.47
C SER A 197 -13.63 0.75 6.21
N ASN A 198 -13.76 -0.01 5.12
CA ASN A 198 -14.24 0.45 3.82
C ASN A 198 -13.54 1.75 3.37
N LEU A 199 -12.21 1.78 3.53
CA LEU A 199 -11.39 2.96 3.26
C LEU A 199 -11.11 3.09 1.76
N ILE A 200 -10.99 4.33 1.30
CA ILE A 200 -10.43 4.60 -0.03
C ILE A 200 -8.94 4.31 0.04
N GLY A 201 -8.47 3.31 -0.70
CA GLY A 201 -7.07 2.98 -0.69
C GLY A 201 -6.58 2.17 -1.89
N VAL A 202 -5.27 2.18 -2.05
CA VAL A 202 -4.54 1.42 -3.05
C VAL A 202 -3.41 0.65 -2.39
N MET A 203 -3.23 -0.60 -2.80
CA MET A 203 -2.07 -1.40 -2.42
C MET A 203 -1.07 -1.43 -3.58
N MET A 204 0.18 -1.11 -3.26
CA MET A 204 1.31 -1.18 -4.16
C MET A 204 2.19 -2.37 -3.75
N SER A 205 2.58 -3.18 -4.74
CA SER A 205 3.58 -4.22 -4.51
C SER A 205 4.96 -3.59 -4.37
N GLY A 206 5.75 -4.08 -3.41
CA GLY A 206 7.16 -3.73 -3.25
C GLY A 206 8.09 -4.28 -4.33
N GLY A 207 7.59 -5.18 -5.17
CA GLY A 207 8.36 -5.84 -6.22
C GLY A 207 8.84 -7.24 -5.84
N SER A 208 9.32 -7.98 -6.83
CA SER A 208 9.90 -9.31 -6.66
C SER A 208 11.42 -9.22 -6.61
N ASN A 209 12.04 -10.14 -5.89
CA ASN A 209 13.47 -10.39 -6.02
C ASN A 209 13.80 -10.84 -7.44
N VAL A 210 15.01 -10.51 -7.88
CA VAL A 210 15.56 -10.99 -9.15
C VAL A 210 15.96 -12.46 -9.03
N MET A 211 15.82 -13.19 -10.14
CA MET A 211 16.38 -14.52 -10.28
C MET A 211 17.90 -14.42 -10.41
N VAL A 212 18.63 -15.33 -9.77
CA VAL A 212 20.09 -15.42 -9.89
C VAL A 212 20.46 -16.78 -10.45
N GLU A 213 21.38 -16.84 -11.40
CA GLU A 213 21.93 -18.10 -11.89
C GLU A 213 23.15 -18.50 -11.07
N TYR A 214 23.18 -19.74 -10.58
CA TYR A 214 24.30 -20.29 -9.82
C TYR A 214 24.56 -21.74 -10.25
N LYS A 215 25.81 -22.05 -10.63
CA LYS A 215 26.23 -23.36 -11.15
C LYS A 215 25.31 -23.91 -12.27
N GLY A 216 24.82 -23.02 -13.16
CA GLY A 216 23.91 -23.37 -14.26
C GLY A 216 22.44 -23.56 -13.87
N GLU A 217 22.09 -23.28 -12.61
CA GLU A 217 20.73 -23.40 -12.09
C GLU A 217 20.15 -22.04 -11.72
N SER A 218 18.86 -21.85 -12.00
CA SER A 218 18.13 -20.64 -11.58
C SER A 218 17.72 -20.74 -10.10
N MET A 219 18.23 -19.83 -9.29
CA MET A 219 17.97 -19.71 -7.86
C MET A 219 16.99 -18.57 -7.56
N MET A 220 16.06 -18.88 -6.65
CA MET A 220 15.12 -17.93 -6.04
C MET A 220 15.53 -17.64 -4.58
N SER A 221 14.73 -16.85 -3.86
CA SER A 221 14.89 -16.68 -2.41
C SER A 221 14.86 -18.00 -1.61
N ALA A 222 14.21 -19.05 -2.13
CA ALA A 222 14.23 -20.40 -1.57
C ALA A 222 15.49 -21.22 -1.95
N GLY A 223 16.40 -20.65 -2.74
CA GLY A 223 17.65 -21.27 -3.20
C GLY A 223 18.48 -21.89 -2.08
N PRO A 224 18.70 -21.21 -0.94
CA PRO A 224 19.46 -21.79 0.17
C PRO A 224 18.85 -23.09 0.72
N VAL A 225 17.52 -23.21 0.78
CA VAL A 225 16.86 -24.45 1.22
C VAL A 225 17.11 -25.58 0.22
N MET A 226 17.02 -25.28 -1.09
CA MET A 226 17.33 -26.28 -2.13
C MET A 226 18.81 -26.70 -2.10
N ALA A 227 19.73 -25.77 -1.85
CA ALA A 227 21.14 -26.08 -1.70
C ALA A 227 21.39 -27.02 -0.50
N LEU A 228 20.77 -26.75 0.65
CA LEU A 228 20.85 -27.63 1.83
C LEU A 228 20.27 -29.02 1.55
N GLN A 229 19.17 -29.12 0.82
CA GLN A 229 18.59 -30.41 0.40
C GLN A 229 19.55 -31.19 -0.51
N LYS A 230 20.23 -30.52 -1.45
CA LYS A 230 21.21 -31.15 -2.34
C LYS A 230 22.47 -31.59 -1.60
N LEU A 231 22.94 -30.80 -0.64
CA LEU A 231 24.01 -31.18 0.27
C LEU A 231 23.63 -32.43 1.07
N GLN A 232 22.42 -32.46 1.64
CA GLN A 232 21.91 -33.62 2.40
C GLN A 232 21.76 -34.87 1.52
N ALA A 233 21.41 -34.71 0.24
CA ALA A 233 21.32 -35.78 -0.74
C ALA A 233 22.70 -36.25 -1.27
N GLY A 234 23.80 -35.63 -0.84
CA GLY A 234 25.15 -35.94 -1.33
C GLY A 234 25.40 -35.49 -2.77
N LEU A 235 24.57 -34.59 -3.30
CA LEU A 235 24.73 -34.07 -4.66
C LEU A 235 25.71 -32.90 -4.69
N TRP A 236 25.76 -32.10 -3.62
CA TRP A 236 26.59 -30.91 -3.49
C TRP A 236 27.55 -31.04 -2.30
N ASP A 237 28.68 -30.34 -2.40
CA ASP A 237 29.65 -30.11 -1.33
C ASP A 237 29.24 -28.93 -0.43
N ILE A 238 29.90 -28.82 0.72
CA ILE A 238 29.69 -27.73 1.68
C ILE A 238 30.25 -26.39 1.19
N GLU A 239 31.22 -26.43 0.27
CA GLU A 239 31.87 -25.26 -0.35
C GLU A 239 31.08 -24.71 -1.55
#